data_AF-A0A8H3KRE0-F1
#
_entry.id   AF-A0A8H3KRE0-F1
#
_cell.length_a   1.000
_cell.length_b   1.000
_cell.length_c   1.000
_cell.angle_alpha   90.00
_cell.angle_beta   90.00
_cell.angle_gamma   90.00
#
_symmetry.space_group_name_H-M   'P 1'
#
loop_
_entity.id
_entity.type
_entity.pdbx_description
1 polymer ?
#
loop_
_entity_poly.entity_id
_entity_poly.type
_entity_poly.pdbx_seq_one_letter_code
_entity_poly.pdbx_strand_id
1 'polypeptide(L)'
;MRPRSFLSQLLPSFLFAEAALAQNTIQQTCIGLKNLSTCKFEFSVPYGVNITMKTVPDRKYDECKSKEKYKKPCPTPTKPKLMCDALRCVPGWAVTTKQVITGLEVLTKKVNLCDTVRKILGQPQGDNFIQSSNAICQCFPRIGILSATSGFKSFEQGFLSPANLKDVDEVLRVQRCMNNSGFPTADDHDKVRRTLQSKAKPKVLIIEGPVINEDSYSKLTAIIKSCKPGSFCTGMQIQETIANLFTPYIAEIARQFRQGLFVPWVPLLQNLLLISNNFNTASQELGSPFLGFKSRFVYATQTSCVELGSCDGPAVSSFFKQVGEIVNNTQLIYYMSVPETAKNLLTTYTKEVQDADKLAEELPDSSGSADLFRGGEIQTVQDLFKFVPTVDRTSLLQQKIGWIVNFYVSYSAENRDFVTSTFTSLVNVSDSSSDAIEKELNIQERPENDDLLQQIIMMKTVLRRDLYQHLFTMKQAFERWDDQIVKSSFGPGKSGVVMEPSVMSYQRWTKIPKMAMPCSTEVTKTFNKSGFAKTFSFTEYSKCMVEGATAYYPKLQIPYLRLSL
;
A
#
# COMPACT_ATOMS: atom_id res chain seq x y z
N MET A 1 -7.00 14.87 75.48
CA MET A 1 -6.02 15.95 75.24
C MET A 1 -5.26 15.63 73.96
N ARG A 2 -5.08 16.62 73.07
CA ARG A 2 -4.52 16.48 71.70
C ARG A 2 -3.21 15.66 71.64
N PRO A 3 -3.02 14.80 70.64
CA PRO A 3 -1.70 14.44 70.15
C PRO A 3 -1.37 15.24 68.86
N ARG A 4 -0.12 15.71 68.75
CA ARG A 4 0.49 16.14 67.50
C ARG A 4 1.62 15.17 67.18
N SER A 5 1.69 14.79 65.92
CA SER A 5 2.48 13.68 65.42
C SER A 5 3.55 14.12 64.43
N PHE A 6 4.63 13.33 64.37
CA PHE A 6 5.50 13.03 63.22
C PHE A 6 6.42 14.14 62.66
N LEU A 7 7.74 14.01 62.87
CA LEU A 7 8.68 13.33 61.95
C LEU A 7 10.13 13.77 62.24
N SER A 8 10.94 12.85 62.73
CA SER A 8 12.39 12.86 62.50
C SER A 8 12.90 11.42 62.57
N GLN A 9 13.99 11.15 61.87
CA GLN A 9 14.76 9.89 61.82
C GLN A 9 14.34 8.92 60.71
N LEU A 10 15.10 8.92 59.62
CA LEU A 10 15.96 7.79 59.26
C LEU A 10 17.04 8.25 58.26
N LEU A 11 18.29 8.01 58.65
CA LEU A 11 19.54 8.20 57.91
C LEU A 11 19.89 6.86 57.20
N PRO A 12 20.99 6.79 56.43
CA PRO A 12 21.07 6.24 55.08
C PRO A 12 21.49 4.76 55.03
N SER A 13 21.42 4.16 53.84
CA SER A 13 22.38 3.19 53.26
C SER A 13 21.64 2.25 52.31
N PHE A 14 21.77 2.45 51.01
CA PHE A 14 22.03 1.35 50.08
C PHE A 14 22.77 1.89 48.87
N LEU A 15 24.05 1.50 48.83
CA LEU A 15 24.92 1.52 47.67
C LEU A 15 24.36 0.57 46.60
N PHE A 16 24.00 1.13 45.45
CA PHE A 16 24.23 0.60 44.11
C PHE A 16 24.51 1.88 43.29
N ALA A 17 25.74 2.30 42.99
CA ALA A 17 26.70 1.61 42.13
C ALA A 17 26.03 0.91 40.93
N GLU A 18 25.05 1.56 40.31
CA GLU A 18 24.96 1.55 38.86
C GLU A 18 25.46 2.91 38.38
N ALA A 19 26.61 2.88 37.72
CA ALA A 19 26.99 3.96 36.82
C ALA A 19 25.90 4.03 35.74
N ALA A 20 24.87 4.84 35.99
CA ALA A 20 24.09 5.43 34.91
C ALA A 20 25.06 6.30 34.12
N LEU A 21 25.80 5.67 33.20
CA LEU A 21 26.29 6.33 32.01
C LEU A 21 25.04 6.94 31.39
N ALA A 22 24.77 8.22 31.67
CA ALA A 22 23.78 8.99 30.96
C ALA A 22 24.15 8.84 29.48
N GLN A 23 23.40 8.00 28.76
CA GLN A 23 23.61 7.79 27.34
C GLN A 23 23.37 9.14 26.68
N ASN A 24 24.41 9.76 26.15
CA ASN A 24 24.28 11.02 25.44
C ASN A 24 23.41 10.76 24.20
N THR A 25 22.26 11.40 24.15
CA THR A 25 21.37 11.34 22.98
C THR A 25 21.91 12.23 21.86
N ILE A 26 21.63 11.88 20.60
CA ILE A 26 21.99 12.70 19.43
C ILE A 26 21.55 14.16 19.64
N GLN A 27 20.36 14.38 20.19
CA GLN A 27 19.82 15.70 20.45
C GLN A 27 20.66 16.51 21.44
N GLN A 28 21.13 15.90 22.53
CA GLN A 28 22.01 16.56 23.50
C GLN A 28 23.38 16.91 22.90
N THR A 29 23.95 16.00 22.11
CA THR A 29 25.25 16.22 21.46
C THR A 29 25.18 17.33 20.41
N CYS A 30 24.06 17.47 19.70
CA CYS A 30 23.90 18.44 18.63
C CYS A 30 23.73 19.90 19.08
N ILE A 31 23.37 20.15 20.34
CA ILE A 31 23.19 21.52 20.88
C ILE A 31 24.50 22.33 20.83
N GLY A 32 25.63 21.69 21.14
CA GLY A 32 26.96 22.32 21.16
C GLY A 32 27.66 22.40 19.80
N LEU A 33 27.07 21.87 18.73
CA LEU A 33 27.76 21.67 17.44
C LEU A 33 27.22 22.58 16.32
N LYS A 34 26.66 23.73 16.68
CA LYS A 34 26.11 24.68 15.71
C LYS A 34 27.19 25.15 14.73
N ASN A 35 26.82 25.20 13.44
CA ASN A 35 27.67 25.64 12.33
C ASN A 35 28.96 24.83 12.09
N LEU A 36 29.06 23.61 12.64
CA LEU A 36 30.23 22.74 12.47
C LEU A 36 30.53 22.46 10.99
N SER A 37 29.51 22.22 10.17
CA SER A 37 29.65 21.93 8.73
C SER A 37 30.34 23.05 7.93
N THR A 38 30.30 24.28 8.42
CA THR A 38 30.94 25.43 7.75
C THR A 38 32.39 25.66 8.19
N CYS A 39 32.82 25.03 9.29
CA CYS A 39 34.11 25.28 9.96
C CYS A 39 34.43 26.77 10.25
N LYS A 40 33.41 27.63 10.31
CA LYS A 40 33.56 29.07 10.58
C LYS A 40 33.39 29.44 12.05
N PHE A 41 32.93 28.51 12.89
CA PHE A 41 32.67 28.79 14.29
C PHE A 41 33.94 28.74 15.14
N GLU A 42 34.20 29.81 15.87
CA GLU A 42 35.30 29.94 16.82
C GLU A 42 34.76 30.25 18.21
N PHE A 43 35.41 29.70 19.23
CA PHE A 43 35.06 29.94 20.64
C PHE A 43 36.31 30.26 21.47
N SER A 44 36.11 31.00 22.55
CA SER A 44 37.19 31.46 23.43
C SER A 44 37.49 30.43 24.51
N VAL A 45 38.74 29.98 24.58
CA VAL A 45 39.23 29.07 25.62
C VAL A 45 40.25 29.83 26.48
N PRO A 46 40.14 29.81 27.82
CA PRO A 46 41.13 30.46 28.67
C PRO A 46 42.46 29.70 28.62
N TYR A 47 43.57 30.43 28.53
CA TYR A 47 44.91 29.85 28.54
C TYR A 47 45.83 30.42 29.63
N GLY A 48 45.43 31.51 30.29
CA GLY A 48 46.22 32.13 31.33
C GLY A 48 45.52 33.32 31.96
N VAL A 49 46.27 34.07 32.79
CA VAL A 49 45.78 35.27 33.45
C VAL A 49 46.80 36.39 33.39
N ASN A 50 46.30 37.59 33.14
CA ASN A 50 47.06 38.82 33.25
C ASN A 50 46.62 39.60 34.50
N ILE A 51 47.54 40.35 35.08
CA ILE A 51 47.28 41.18 36.24
C ILE A 51 47.22 42.62 35.76
N THR A 52 46.12 43.30 36.07
CA THR A 52 46.01 44.74 35.82
C THR A 52 46.70 45.49 36.94
N MET A 53 47.73 46.25 36.59
CA MET A 53 48.46 47.10 37.51
C MET A 53 48.02 48.55 37.33
N LYS A 54 47.86 49.28 38.43
CA LYS A 54 47.65 50.73 38.43
C LYS A 54 48.77 51.41 39.19
N THR A 55 49.34 52.44 38.59
CA THR A 55 50.25 53.34 39.28
C THR A 55 49.44 54.25 40.19
N VAL A 56 49.63 54.10 41.50
CA VAL A 56 48.99 54.95 42.50
C VAL A 56 50.05 55.82 43.18
N PRO A 57 49.71 57.09 43.52
CA PRO A 57 50.60 57.94 44.28
C PRO A 57 50.83 57.34 45.67
N ASP A 58 52.09 57.22 46.05
CA ASP A 58 52.55 56.73 47.34
C ASP A 58 53.34 57.83 48.02
N ARG A 59 52.95 58.19 49.23
CA ARG A 59 53.64 59.23 49.99
C ARG A 59 54.74 58.58 50.82
N LYS A 60 55.99 58.82 50.45
CA LYS A 60 57.15 58.39 51.21
C LYS A 60 57.75 59.60 51.92
N TYR A 61 58.09 59.44 53.19
CA TYR A 61 58.76 60.50 53.94
C TYR A 61 60.21 60.61 53.46
N ASP A 62 60.60 61.80 53.02
CA ASP A 62 61.95 62.11 52.57
C ASP A 62 62.56 63.17 53.51
N GLU A 63 63.63 62.79 54.19
CA GLU A 63 64.33 63.63 55.16
C GLU A 63 65.00 64.87 54.51
N CYS A 64 65.12 64.90 53.17
CA CYS A 64 65.65 66.04 52.41
C CYS A 64 64.83 66.34 51.14
N LYS A 65 63.50 66.40 51.25
CA LYS A 65 62.60 66.69 50.13
C LYS A 65 62.98 67.96 49.35
N SER A 66 63.36 69.03 50.04
CA SER A 66 63.85 70.26 49.41
C SER A 66 65.06 70.84 50.17
N LYS A 67 65.87 71.67 49.51
CA LYS A 67 67.02 72.34 50.12
C LYS A 67 66.76 73.85 50.20
N GLU A 68 66.85 74.41 51.39
CA GLU A 68 66.68 75.83 51.65
C GLU A 68 68.04 76.48 51.92
N LYS A 69 68.31 77.62 51.26
CA LYS A 69 69.51 78.43 51.52
C LYS A 69 69.32 79.23 52.79
N TYR A 70 70.28 79.16 53.70
CA TYR A 70 70.34 80.00 54.89
C TYR A 70 71.76 80.54 55.08
N LYS A 71 71.88 81.67 55.79
CA LYS A 71 73.17 82.27 56.12
C LYS A 71 73.71 81.62 57.39
N LYS A 72 74.90 81.01 57.32
CA LYS A 72 75.61 80.48 58.50
C LYS A 72 76.86 81.32 58.79
N PRO A 73 77.23 81.56 60.05
CA PRO A 73 78.48 82.23 60.39
C PRO A 73 79.69 81.46 59.86
N CYS A 74 80.57 82.15 59.13
CA CYS A 74 81.82 81.63 58.59
C CYS A 74 82.95 82.66 58.79
N PRO A 75 83.25 83.05 60.04
CA PRO A 75 84.22 84.08 60.32
C PRO A 75 85.61 83.71 59.79
N THR A 76 86.29 84.66 59.15
CA THR A 76 87.72 84.56 58.82
C THR A 76 88.53 85.50 59.71
N PRO A 77 89.85 85.29 59.89
CA PRO A 77 90.69 86.14 60.73
C PRO A 77 90.62 87.63 60.39
N THR A 78 90.33 87.96 59.13
CA THR A 78 90.14 89.34 58.63
C THR A 78 88.69 89.83 58.67
N LYS A 79 87.69 88.94 58.82
CA LYS A 79 86.25 89.28 58.86
C LYS A 79 85.49 88.39 59.86
N PRO A 80 85.52 88.73 61.16
CA PRO A 80 84.90 87.90 62.21
C PRO A 80 83.36 87.87 62.20
N LYS A 81 82.67 88.63 61.33
CA LYS A 81 81.20 88.59 61.16
C LYS A 81 80.75 88.06 59.79
N LEU A 82 81.63 87.41 59.02
CA LEU A 82 81.28 86.90 57.70
C LEU A 82 80.19 85.81 57.79
N MET A 83 79.16 85.91 56.96
CA MET A 83 78.07 84.94 56.84
C MET A 83 78.09 84.32 55.44
N CYS A 84 78.15 83.00 55.36
CA CYS A 84 78.21 82.24 54.10
C CYS A 84 76.85 81.60 53.82
N ASP A 85 76.54 81.41 52.54
CA ASP A 85 75.38 80.63 52.14
C ASP A 85 75.65 79.14 52.45
N ALA A 86 74.77 78.54 53.25
CA ALA A 86 74.71 77.11 53.49
C ALA A 86 73.34 76.58 53.08
N LEU A 87 73.27 75.29 52.75
CA LEU A 87 72.00 74.62 52.45
C LEU A 87 71.61 73.76 53.65
N ARG A 88 70.34 73.83 54.06
CA ARG A 88 69.74 72.85 54.97
C ARG A 88 68.67 72.05 54.24
N CYS A 89 68.59 70.77 54.55
CA CYS A 89 67.51 69.90 54.09
C CYS A 89 66.23 70.24 54.86
N VAL A 90 65.12 70.34 54.14
CA VAL A 90 63.76 70.47 54.70
C VAL A 90 63.05 69.13 54.49
N PRO A 91 62.76 68.38 55.56
CA PRO A 91 62.04 67.12 55.47
C PRO A 91 60.61 67.32 54.95
N GLY A 92 60.08 66.35 54.21
CA GLY A 92 58.69 66.37 53.79
C GLY A 92 58.24 65.12 53.05
N TRP A 93 56.93 65.02 52.81
CA TRP A 93 56.36 63.92 52.04
C TRP A 93 56.67 64.09 50.55
N ALA A 94 57.51 63.23 50.00
CA ALA A 94 57.70 63.09 48.56
C ALA A 94 56.56 62.23 48.00
N VAL A 95 55.91 62.71 46.94
CA VAL A 95 54.95 61.90 46.18
C VAL A 95 55.78 61.04 45.24
N THR A 96 55.91 59.77 45.59
CA THR A 96 56.44 58.73 44.72
C THR A 96 55.26 57.98 44.08
N THR A 97 55.53 57.11 43.12
CA THR A 97 54.51 56.24 42.54
C THR A 97 54.84 54.79 42.87
N LYS A 98 53.81 54.01 43.25
CA LYS A 98 53.93 52.55 43.35
C LYS A 98 52.92 51.88 42.44
N GLN A 99 53.30 50.73 41.90
CA GLN A 99 52.38 49.88 41.16
C GLN A 99 51.61 49.00 42.14
N VAL A 100 50.29 49.09 42.13
CA VAL A 100 49.42 48.18 42.88
C VAL A 100 48.57 47.35 41.91
N ILE A 101 48.34 46.10 42.28
CA ILE A 101 47.43 45.22 41.54
C ILE A 101 46.01 45.69 41.79
N THR A 102 45.26 45.96 40.72
CA THR A 102 43.87 46.42 40.81
C THR A 102 42.86 45.45 40.21
N GLY A 103 43.32 44.39 39.53
CA GLY A 103 42.41 43.40 38.98
C GLY A 103 43.12 42.25 38.30
N LEU A 104 42.33 41.22 37.98
CA LEU A 104 42.76 40.04 37.27
C LEU A 104 41.93 39.89 35.98
N GLU A 105 42.62 39.66 34.88
CA GLU A 105 42.03 39.44 33.56
C GLU A 105 42.33 38.02 33.09
N VAL A 106 41.31 37.29 32.65
CA VAL A 106 41.49 35.95 32.08
C VAL A 106 41.84 36.11 30.61
N LEU A 107 43.02 35.62 30.23
CA LEU A 107 43.47 35.63 28.85
C LEU A 107 42.83 34.47 28.11
N THR A 108 42.18 34.78 26.99
CA THR A 108 41.48 33.81 26.15
C THR A 108 42.10 33.75 24.76
N LYS A 109 42.05 32.56 24.15
CA LYS A 109 42.42 32.34 22.75
C LYS A 109 41.21 31.84 21.98
N LYS A 110 41.06 32.26 20.74
CA LYS A 110 40.04 31.71 19.84
C LYS A 110 40.49 30.36 19.32
N VAL A 111 39.60 29.38 19.32
CA VAL A 111 39.83 28.03 18.83
C VAL A 111 38.74 27.68 17.83
N ASN A 112 39.12 27.10 16.69
CA ASN A 112 38.19 26.62 15.68
C ASN A 112 37.51 25.32 16.14
N LEU A 113 36.19 25.23 15.95
CA LEU A 113 35.43 24.05 16.35
C LEU A 113 35.77 22.80 15.53
N CYS A 114 35.99 22.91 14.22
CA CYS A 114 36.38 21.76 13.39
C CYS A 114 37.73 21.20 13.82
N ASP A 115 38.71 22.06 14.11
CA ASP A 115 40.03 21.60 14.58
C ASP A 115 39.93 20.93 15.95
N THR A 116 39.05 21.44 16.81
CA THR A 116 38.73 20.80 18.10
C THR A 116 38.11 19.42 17.88
N VAL A 117 37.16 19.28 16.96
CA VAL A 117 36.54 18.00 16.62
C VAL A 117 37.55 17.01 16.04
N ARG A 118 38.41 17.45 15.10
CA ARG A 118 39.49 16.62 14.54
C ARG A 118 40.45 16.14 15.62
N LYS A 119 40.80 17.02 16.57
CA LYS A 119 41.67 16.67 17.69
C LYS A 119 41.04 15.63 18.63
N ILE A 120 39.73 15.73 18.86
CA ILE A 120 39.01 14.87 19.81
C ILE A 120 38.71 13.49 19.20
N LEU A 121 38.24 13.46 17.97
CA LEU A 121 37.84 12.22 17.30
C LEU A 121 39.01 11.52 16.60
N GLY A 122 40.04 12.28 16.22
CA GLY A 122 41.14 11.82 15.36
C GLY A 122 40.74 11.78 13.89
N GLN A 123 41.71 11.78 12.97
CA GLN A 123 41.46 11.55 11.54
C GLN A 123 41.49 10.04 11.24
N PRO A 124 40.60 9.52 10.35
CA PRO A 124 39.62 10.24 9.52
C PRO A 124 38.25 10.49 10.20
N GLN A 125 38.04 10.01 11.43
CA GLN A 125 36.73 10.05 12.10
C GLN A 125 36.17 11.47 12.27
N GLY A 126 37.01 12.44 12.62
CA GLY A 126 36.65 13.83 12.77
C GLY A 126 36.20 14.48 11.46
N ASP A 127 36.86 14.19 10.34
CA ASP A 127 36.49 14.74 9.04
C ASP A 127 35.16 14.16 8.55
N ASN A 128 34.96 12.85 8.69
CA ASN A 128 33.69 12.20 8.36
C ASN A 128 32.53 12.74 9.23
N PHE A 129 32.78 12.98 10.52
CA PHE A 129 31.77 13.58 11.40
C PHE A 129 31.45 15.02 10.99
N ILE A 130 32.46 15.86 10.70
CA ILE A 130 32.23 17.24 10.25
C ILE A 130 31.35 17.27 9.00
N GLN A 131 31.65 16.42 8.01
CA GLN A 131 30.88 16.32 6.77
C GLN A 131 29.42 15.87 7.02
N SER A 132 29.22 14.89 7.91
CA SER A 132 27.90 14.33 8.20
C SER A 132 27.12 15.06 9.31
N SER A 133 27.75 16.01 10.01
CA SER A 133 27.19 16.70 11.18
C SER A 133 25.89 17.42 10.87
N ASN A 134 25.75 17.97 9.65
CA ASN A 134 24.51 18.63 9.23
C ASN A 134 23.34 17.65 9.13
N ALA A 135 23.58 16.46 8.57
CA ALA A 135 22.57 15.42 8.51
C ALA A 135 22.17 14.93 9.91
N ILE A 136 23.16 14.65 10.77
CA ILE A 136 22.91 14.15 12.13
C ILE A 136 22.19 15.18 13.00
N CYS A 137 22.60 16.45 12.94
CA CYS A 137 22.15 17.48 13.88
C CYS A 137 21.04 18.39 13.37
N GLN A 138 20.76 18.42 12.07
CA GLN A 138 19.68 19.23 11.51
C GLN A 138 18.63 18.37 10.81
N CYS A 139 19.03 17.45 9.94
CA CYS A 139 18.10 16.69 9.12
C CYS A 139 17.44 15.54 9.89
N PHE A 140 18.20 14.76 10.65
CA PHE A 140 17.68 13.62 11.40
C PHE A 140 16.60 14.01 12.44
N PRO A 141 16.79 15.04 13.29
CA PRO A 141 15.75 15.49 14.23
C PRO A 141 14.49 16.01 13.52
N ARG A 142 14.62 16.50 12.28
CA ARG A 142 13.50 17.01 11.49
C ARG A 142 12.48 15.92 11.17
N ILE A 143 12.90 14.67 10.99
CA ILE A 143 11.99 13.54 10.77
C ILE A 143 11.04 13.38 11.96
N GLY A 144 11.55 13.48 13.19
CA GLY A 144 10.73 13.40 14.41
C GLY A 144 9.75 14.57 14.57
N ILE A 145 10.09 15.76 14.06
CA ILE A 145 9.16 16.89 14.02
C ILE A 145 8.06 16.64 12.99
N LEU A 146 8.42 16.11 11.81
CA LEU A 146 7.48 15.82 10.74
C LEU A 146 6.51 14.71 11.10
N SER A 147 6.94 13.67 11.81
CA SER A 147 6.05 12.57 12.20
C SER A 147 4.88 12.99 13.10
N ALA A 148 4.96 14.17 13.72
CA ALA A 148 3.89 14.77 14.50
C ALA A 148 2.86 15.55 13.66
N THR A 149 3.13 15.84 12.37
CA THR A 149 2.21 16.62 11.53
C THR A 149 1.05 15.77 11.00
N SER A 150 -0.08 16.42 10.70
CA SER A 150 -1.23 15.76 10.08
C SER A 150 -0.94 15.32 8.64
N GLY A 151 -0.15 16.09 7.88
CA GLY A 151 0.21 15.75 6.51
C GLY A 151 1.11 14.51 6.42
N PHE A 152 2.02 14.31 7.38
CA PHE A 152 2.81 13.09 7.49
C PHE A 152 1.93 11.85 7.71
N LYS A 153 0.98 11.93 8.65
CA LYS A 153 0.05 10.82 8.94
C LYS A 153 -0.87 10.52 7.75
N SER A 154 -1.37 11.57 7.09
CA SER A 154 -2.20 11.46 5.90
C SER A 154 -1.44 10.82 4.73
N PHE A 155 -0.17 11.18 4.54
CA PHE A 155 0.72 10.55 3.56
C PHE A 155 0.98 9.08 3.89
N GLU A 156 1.28 8.73 5.14
CA GLU A 156 1.46 7.34 5.58
C GLU A 156 0.22 6.47 5.28
N GLN A 157 -0.97 7.06 5.38
CA GLN A 157 -2.25 6.44 5.05
C GLN A 157 -2.57 6.44 3.55
N GLY A 158 -1.81 7.13 2.71
CA GLY A 158 -1.94 7.07 1.26
C GLY A 158 -2.92 8.06 0.65
N PHE A 159 -3.33 9.08 1.41
CA PHE A 159 -4.25 10.11 0.93
C PHE A 159 -3.53 11.13 0.06
N LEU A 160 -3.87 11.17 -1.23
CA LEU A 160 -3.31 12.12 -2.20
C LEU A 160 -3.94 13.50 -2.03
N SER A 161 -3.54 14.24 -0.99
CA SER A 161 -4.12 15.56 -0.66
C SER A 161 -3.14 16.70 -0.93
N PRO A 162 -3.57 17.79 -1.63
CA PRO A 162 -2.76 18.99 -1.81
C PRO A 162 -2.25 19.63 -0.52
N ALA A 163 -2.94 19.41 0.61
CA ALA A 163 -2.51 19.89 1.92
C ALA A 163 -1.21 19.22 2.40
N ASN A 164 -0.91 18.03 1.88
CA ASN A 164 0.25 17.22 2.29
C ASN A 164 1.54 17.64 1.57
N LEU A 165 1.47 18.41 0.48
CA LEU A 165 2.63 18.73 -0.39
C LEU A 165 3.82 19.30 0.37
N LYS A 166 3.56 20.23 1.32
CA LYS A 166 4.62 20.84 2.12
C LYS A 166 5.38 19.80 2.96
N ASP A 167 4.66 18.84 3.53
CA ASP A 167 5.26 17.79 4.35
C ASP A 167 5.99 16.77 3.46
N VAL A 168 5.47 16.45 2.28
CA VAL A 168 6.11 15.58 1.27
C VAL A 168 7.44 16.19 0.80
N ASP A 169 7.44 17.46 0.42
CA ASP A 169 8.64 18.17 -0.04
C ASP A 169 9.71 18.22 1.07
N GLU A 170 9.29 18.42 2.31
CA GLU A 170 10.18 18.43 3.46
C GLU A 170 10.75 17.05 3.77
N VAL A 171 9.94 15.97 3.66
CA VAL A 171 10.41 14.58 3.76
C VAL A 171 11.46 14.28 2.68
N LEU A 172 11.19 14.64 1.42
CA LEU A 172 12.12 14.49 0.30
C LEU A 172 13.43 15.26 0.52
N ARG A 173 13.36 16.47 1.11
CA ARG A 173 14.54 17.27 1.42
C ARG A 173 15.38 16.62 2.53
N VAL A 174 14.72 16.14 3.59
CA VAL A 174 15.39 15.48 4.71
C VAL A 174 16.03 14.17 4.28
N GLN A 175 15.33 13.34 3.49
CA GLN A 175 15.87 12.09 2.96
C GLN A 175 17.11 12.33 2.08
N ARG A 176 17.06 13.31 1.17
CA ARG A 176 18.24 13.68 0.36
C ARG A 176 19.41 14.14 1.23
N CYS A 177 19.14 14.93 2.27
CA CYS A 177 20.18 15.37 3.21
C CYS A 177 20.87 14.19 3.91
N MET A 178 20.10 13.19 4.35
CA MET A 178 20.63 11.98 4.99
C MET A 178 21.45 11.13 4.02
N ASN A 179 20.90 10.85 2.83
CA ASN A 179 21.54 10.02 1.81
C ASN A 179 22.86 10.63 1.32
N ASN A 180 22.87 11.93 1.03
CA ASN A 180 24.07 12.65 0.57
C ASN A 180 25.18 12.68 1.63
N SER A 181 24.84 12.43 2.90
CA SER A 181 25.78 12.39 4.03
C SER A 181 26.20 10.97 4.41
N GLY A 182 25.88 9.97 3.57
CA GLY A 182 26.28 8.57 3.79
C GLY A 182 25.36 7.77 4.70
N PHE A 183 24.16 8.26 5.00
CA PHE A 183 23.14 7.52 5.76
C PHE A 183 22.00 7.09 4.82
N PRO A 184 22.12 5.93 4.15
CA PRO A 184 21.13 5.49 3.18
C PRO A 184 19.78 5.21 3.83
N THR A 185 18.70 5.45 3.07
CA THR A 185 17.37 4.94 3.38
C THR A 185 17.32 3.43 3.13
N ALA A 186 16.92 2.68 4.14
CA ALA A 186 16.54 1.28 4.03
C ALA A 186 15.01 1.16 4.07
N ASP A 187 14.49 0.06 3.56
CA ASP A 187 13.06 -0.24 3.53
C ASP A 187 12.80 -1.74 3.66
N ASP A 188 11.53 -2.09 3.92
CA ASP A 188 11.06 -3.48 3.93
C ASP A 188 10.16 -3.83 2.73
N HIS A 189 10.31 -3.11 1.61
CA HIS A 189 9.49 -3.27 0.40
C HIS A 189 9.41 -4.73 -0.05
N ASP A 190 10.55 -5.40 -0.23
CA ASP A 190 10.59 -6.78 -0.74
C ASP A 190 10.01 -7.81 0.24
N LYS A 191 10.04 -7.50 1.54
CA LYS A 191 9.38 -8.32 2.56
C LYS A 191 7.87 -8.16 2.48
N VAL A 192 7.38 -6.93 2.33
CA VAL A 192 5.97 -6.61 2.16
C VAL A 192 5.43 -7.21 0.86
N ARG A 193 6.16 -7.09 -0.24
CA ARG A 193 5.82 -7.68 -1.54
C ARG A 193 5.70 -9.21 -1.46
N ARG A 194 6.66 -9.90 -0.83
CA ARG A 194 6.57 -11.35 -0.59
C ARG A 194 5.35 -11.73 0.26
N THR A 195 5.03 -10.90 1.26
CA THR A 195 3.82 -11.09 2.08
C THR A 195 2.55 -10.93 1.24
N LEU A 196 2.50 -9.92 0.37
CA LEU A 196 1.39 -9.69 -0.55
C LEU A 196 1.19 -10.89 -1.50
N GLN A 197 2.25 -11.37 -2.13
CA GLN A 197 2.22 -12.54 -3.02
C GLN A 197 1.77 -13.81 -2.30
N SER A 198 2.14 -13.98 -1.02
CA SER A 198 1.68 -15.12 -0.20
C SER A 198 0.17 -15.12 0.09
N LYS A 199 -0.53 -13.99 -0.15
CA LYS A 199 -2.00 -13.93 -0.04
C LYS A 199 -2.72 -14.56 -1.24
N ALA A 200 -2.01 -14.81 -2.34
CA ALA A 200 -2.56 -15.53 -3.47
C ALA A 200 -2.88 -16.98 -3.06
N LYS A 201 -4.07 -17.45 -3.42
CA LYS A 201 -4.62 -18.77 -3.07
C LYS A 201 -5.33 -19.36 -4.27
N PRO A 202 -5.71 -20.67 -4.26
CA PRO A 202 -6.64 -21.18 -5.25
C PRO A 202 -7.89 -20.28 -5.30
N LYS A 203 -8.23 -19.78 -6.49
CA LYS A 203 -9.33 -18.82 -6.75
C LYS A 203 -9.15 -17.42 -6.14
N VAL A 204 -7.96 -17.05 -5.68
CA VAL A 204 -7.66 -15.67 -5.27
C VAL A 204 -6.39 -15.21 -5.96
N LEU A 205 -6.53 -14.29 -6.91
CA LEU A 205 -5.40 -13.62 -7.56
C LEU A 205 -5.09 -12.31 -6.85
N ILE A 206 -3.80 -11.97 -6.82
CA ILE A 206 -3.30 -10.70 -6.30
C ILE A 206 -2.60 -10.00 -7.45
N ILE A 207 -3.18 -8.90 -7.91
CA ILE A 207 -2.66 -8.12 -9.03
C ILE A 207 -1.99 -6.88 -8.44
N GLU A 208 -0.65 -6.84 -8.49
CA GLU A 208 0.13 -5.70 -8.01
C GLU A 208 -0.05 -4.50 -8.95
N GLY A 209 -0.34 -3.33 -8.37
CA GLY A 209 -0.35 -2.05 -9.06
C GLY A 209 0.99 -1.31 -8.92
N PRO A 210 1.07 -0.07 -9.39
CA PRO A 210 2.31 0.68 -9.38
C PRO A 210 2.75 1.07 -7.98
N VAL A 211 3.99 0.73 -7.62
CA VAL A 211 4.59 1.12 -6.34
C VAL A 211 4.74 2.65 -6.27
N ILE A 212 4.15 3.26 -5.24
CA ILE A 212 4.19 4.72 -5.07
C ILE A 212 5.38 5.10 -4.22
N ASN A 213 6.36 5.74 -4.86
CA ASN A 213 7.45 6.45 -4.18
C ASN A 213 7.07 7.93 -3.92
N GLU A 214 7.93 8.65 -3.21
CA GLU A 214 7.66 10.05 -2.84
C GLU A 214 7.62 10.99 -4.04
N ASP A 215 8.40 10.71 -5.09
CA ASP A 215 8.37 11.50 -6.33
C ASP A 215 7.04 11.31 -7.06
N SER A 216 6.60 10.06 -7.26
CA SER A 216 5.29 9.73 -7.82
C SER A 216 4.17 10.32 -6.97
N TYR A 217 4.27 10.23 -5.65
CA TYR A 217 3.28 10.81 -4.73
C TYR A 217 3.20 12.33 -4.87
N SER A 218 4.35 13.02 -4.92
CA SER A 218 4.42 14.48 -5.09
C SER A 218 3.80 14.89 -6.42
N LYS A 219 4.14 14.20 -7.52
CA LYS A 219 3.56 14.43 -8.86
C LYS A 219 2.05 14.23 -8.89
N LEU A 220 1.55 13.11 -8.37
CA LEU A 220 0.10 12.83 -8.29
C LEU A 220 -0.64 13.89 -7.47
N THR A 221 -0.08 14.29 -6.33
CA THR A 221 -0.67 15.31 -5.47
C THR A 221 -0.66 16.69 -6.12
N ALA A 222 0.40 17.02 -6.86
CA ALA A 222 0.49 18.25 -7.65
C ALA A 222 -0.56 18.29 -8.76
N ILE A 223 -0.78 17.15 -9.45
CA ILE A 223 -1.86 17.01 -10.44
C ILE A 223 -3.22 17.28 -9.80
N ILE A 224 -3.54 16.63 -8.68
CA ILE A 224 -4.81 16.86 -7.95
C ILE A 224 -4.98 18.34 -7.58
N LYS A 225 -3.91 19.00 -7.14
CA LYS A 225 -3.95 20.44 -6.83
C LYS A 225 -4.26 21.28 -8.08
N SER A 226 -3.72 20.91 -9.23
CA SER A 226 -3.90 21.61 -10.51
C SER A 226 -5.21 21.31 -11.24
N CYS A 227 -5.90 20.22 -10.88
CA CYS A 227 -7.10 19.73 -11.56
C CYS A 227 -8.40 19.96 -10.75
N LYS A 228 -8.41 20.95 -9.86
CA LYS A 228 -9.60 21.33 -9.10
C LYS A 228 -10.75 21.76 -10.02
N PRO A 229 -12.02 21.59 -9.61
CA PRO A 229 -13.17 22.08 -10.37
C PRO A 229 -12.99 23.57 -10.75
N GLY A 230 -13.07 23.88 -12.04
CA GLY A 230 -12.90 25.25 -12.57
C GLY A 230 -11.46 25.65 -12.94
N SER A 231 -10.48 24.74 -12.89
CA SER A 231 -9.08 24.99 -13.29
C SER A 231 -8.67 24.30 -14.60
N PHE A 232 -7.65 24.84 -15.28
CA PHE A 232 -7.08 24.25 -16.49
C PHE A 232 -6.11 23.11 -16.15
N CYS A 233 -6.67 21.91 -16.05
CA CYS A 233 -5.96 20.65 -15.91
C CYS A 233 -5.32 20.27 -17.28
N THR A 234 -4.00 20.33 -17.41
CA THR A 234 -3.26 20.04 -18.67
C THR A 234 -3.11 18.53 -18.89
N GLY A 235 -3.94 17.95 -19.75
CA GLY A 235 -4.03 16.50 -19.97
C GLY A 235 -2.71 15.80 -20.35
N MET A 236 -1.81 16.44 -21.12
CA MET A 236 -0.54 15.80 -21.54
C MET A 236 0.41 15.46 -20.38
N GLN A 237 0.56 16.35 -19.39
CA GLN A 237 1.45 16.09 -18.23
C GLN A 237 0.88 15.00 -17.32
N ILE A 238 -0.44 14.91 -17.25
CA ILE A 238 -1.16 13.87 -16.50
C ILE A 238 -0.94 12.53 -17.19
N GLN A 239 -1.19 12.48 -18.50
CA GLN A 239 -1.02 11.27 -19.29
C GLN A 239 0.43 10.76 -19.22
N GLU A 240 1.43 11.64 -19.33
CA GLU A 240 2.83 11.24 -19.18
C GLU A 240 3.12 10.67 -17.78
N THR A 241 2.60 11.31 -16.73
CA THR A 241 2.77 10.83 -15.35
C THR A 241 2.13 9.46 -15.14
N ILE A 242 0.89 9.27 -15.62
CA ILE A 242 0.16 8.00 -15.51
C ILE A 242 0.82 6.91 -16.35
N ALA A 243 1.19 7.22 -17.60
CA ALA A 243 1.88 6.27 -18.48
C ALA A 243 3.20 5.80 -17.86
N ASN A 244 4.04 6.73 -17.38
CA ASN A 244 5.30 6.38 -16.73
C ASN A 244 5.10 5.53 -15.46
N LEU A 245 4.02 5.81 -14.72
CA LEU A 245 3.69 5.06 -13.50
C LEU A 245 3.24 3.62 -13.82
N PHE A 246 2.42 3.42 -14.84
CA PHE A 246 1.81 2.12 -15.18
C PHE A 246 2.60 1.27 -16.18
N THR A 247 3.48 1.87 -16.99
CA THR A 247 4.27 1.14 -18.01
C THR A 247 4.94 -0.13 -17.46
N PRO A 248 5.56 -0.14 -16.26
CA PRO A 248 6.19 -1.34 -15.73
C PRO A 248 5.21 -2.44 -15.27
N TYR A 249 3.92 -2.13 -15.14
CA TYR A 249 2.92 -2.98 -14.47
C TYR A 249 1.79 -3.43 -15.41
N ILE A 250 1.44 -2.63 -16.42
CA ILE A 250 0.20 -2.79 -17.18
C ILE A 250 0.12 -4.13 -17.93
N ALA A 251 1.24 -4.62 -18.47
CA ALA A 251 1.30 -5.92 -19.14
C ALA A 251 1.02 -7.08 -18.18
N GLU A 252 1.54 -7.02 -16.95
CA GLU A 252 1.31 -8.05 -15.94
C GLU A 252 -0.11 -7.97 -15.39
N ILE A 253 -0.63 -6.76 -15.14
CA ILE A 253 -2.03 -6.53 -14.78
C ILE A 253 -2.94 -7.17 -15.83
N ALA A 254 -2.75 -6.81 -17.10
CA ALA A 254 -3.52 -7.36 -18.21
C ALA A 254 -3.42 -8.90 -18.23
N ARG A 255 -2.21 -9.47 -18.18
CA ARG A 255 -1.99 -10.92 -18.18
C ARG A 255 -2.81 -11.64 -17.10
N GLN A 256 -2.90 -11.09 -15.89
CA GLN A 256 -3.69 -11.65 -14.80
C GLN A 256 -5.19 -11.65 -15.10
N PHE A 257 -5.73 -10.57 -15.67
CA PHE A 257 -7.13 -10.52 -16.14
C PHE A 257 -7.38 -11.53 -17.26
N ARG A 258 -6.48 -11.61 -18.26
CA ARG A 258 -6.61 -12.54 -19.38
C ARG A 258 -6.67 -13.99 -18.89
N GLN A 259 -5.69 -14.41 -18.11
CA GLN A 259 -5.58 -15.79 -17.65
C GLN A 259 -6.62 -16.15 -16.59
N GLY A 260 -6.93 -15.21 -15.69
CA GLY A 260 -7.87 -15.43 -14.60
C GLY A 260 -9.34 -15.44 -15.06
N LEU A 261 -9.69 -14.61 -16.06
CA LEU A 261 -11.08 -14.30 -16.39
C LEU A 261 -11.42 -14.54 -17.86
N PHE A 262 -10.76 -13.81 -18.77
CA PHE A 262 -11.21 -13.77 -20.16
C PHE A 262 -11.01 -15.11 -20.88
N VAL A 263 -9.87 -15.77 -20.65
CA VAL A 263 -9.56 -17.09 -21.20
C VAL A 263 -10.57 -18.15 -20.72
N PRO A 264 -10.97 -18.21 -19.42
CA PRO A 264 -12.06 -19.09 -18.98
C PRO A 264 -13.47 -18.71 -19.48
N TRP A 265 -13.77 -17.42 -19.64
CA TRP A 265 -15.11 -16.97 -20.01
C TRP A 265 -15.46 -17.24 -21.48
N VAL A 266 -14.49 -17.15 -22.40
CA VAL A 266 -14.75 -17.41 -23.83
C VAL A 266 -15.25 -18.84 -24.07
N PRO A 267 -14.57 -19.91 -23.61
CA PRO A 267 -15.05 -21.29 -23.76
C PRO A 267 -16.40 -21.53 -23.10
N LEU A 268 -16.66 -20.94 -21.93
CA LEU A 268 -17.98 -21.04 -21.27
C LEU A 268 -19.09 -20.57 -22.22
N LEU A 269 -18.96 -19.35 -22.76
CA LEU A 269 -19.99 -18.77 -23.63
C LEU A 269 -20.12 -19.53 -24.96
N GLN A 270 -19.00 -19.92 -25.56
CA GLN A 270 -18.99 -20.71 -26.79
C GLN A 270 -19.60 -22.11 -26.60
N ASN A 271 -19.33 -22.77 -25.48
CA ASN A 271 -19.91 -24.08 -25.17
C ASN A 271 -21.41 -23.98 -24.93
N LEU A 272 -21.88 -22.97 -24.18
CA LEU A 272 -23.32 -22.73 -24.02
C LEU A 272 -23.98 -22.53 -25.39
N LEU A 273 -23.37 -21.75 -26.28
CA LEU A 273 -23.90 -21.51 -27.64
C LEU A 273 -23.95 -22.79 -28.47
N LEU A 274 -22.87 -23.57 -28.47
CA LEU A 274 -22.79 -24.85 -29.18
C LEU A 274 -23.87 -25.83 -28.70
N ILE A 275 -24.04 -25.95 -27.38
CA ILE A 275 -25.05 -26.83 -26.79
C ILE A 275 -26.45 -26.35 -27.17
N SER A 276 -26.70 -25.03 -27.16
CA SER A 276 -27.99 -24.44 -27.58
C SER A 276 -28.30 -24.65 -29.05
N ASN A 277 -27.29 -24.57 -29.93
CA ASN A 277 -27.48 -24.90 -31.34
C ASN A 277 -27.85 -26.38 -31.51
N ASN A 278 -27.15 -27.29 -30.84
CA ASN A 278 -27.46 -28.72 -30.89
C ASN A 278 -28.86 -29.03 -30.35
N PHE A 279 -29.28 -28.36 -29.27
CA PHE A 279 -30.63 -28.50 -28.72
C PHE A 279 -31.69 -28.05 -29.73
N ASN A 280 -31.52 -26.86 -30.33
CA ASN A 280 -32.47 -26.32 -31.29
C ASN A 280 -32.54 -27.19 -32.57
N THR A 281 -31.40 -27.66 -33.08
CA THR A 281 -31.35 -28.57 -34.22
C THR A 281 -32.07 -29.88 -33.89
N ALA A 282 -31.83 -30.48 -32.72
CA ALA A 282 -32.51 -31.70 -32.31
C ALA A 282 -34.03 -31.52 -32.23
N SER A 283 -34.51 -30.38 -31.71
CA SER A 283 -35.95 -30.09 -31.65
C SER A 283 -36.56 -29.85 -33.03
N GLN A 284 -35.85 -29.18 -33.94
CA GLN A 284 -36.30 -28.94 -35.31
C GLN A 284 -36.38 -30.25 -36.10
N GLU A 285 -35.35 -31.08 -36.02
CA GLU A 285 -35.27 -32.36 -36.73
C GLU A 285 -36.25 -33.40 -36.17
N LEU A 286 -36.66 -33.28 -34.90
CA LEU A 286 -37.70 -34.11 -34.29
C LEU A 286 -39.07 -33.98 -34.98
N GLY A 287 -39.37 -32.82 -35.59
CA GLY A 287 -40.70 -32.47 -36.07
C GLY A 287 -41.30 -33.42 -37.10
N SER A 288 -40.59 -33.63 -38.21
CA SER A 288 -41.09 -34.49 -39.30
C SER A 288 -41.26 -35.96 -38.87
N PRO A 289 -40.25 -36.60 -38.22
CA PRO A 289 -40.40 -37.94 -37.69
C PRO A 289 -41.53 -38.06 -36.66
N PHE A 290 -41.66 -37.08 -35.75
CA PHE A 290 -42.73 -37.06 -34.77
C PHE A 290 -44.13 -36.96 -35.40
N LEU A 291 -44.33 -36.07 -36.38
CA LEU A 291 -45.61 -35.94 -37.08
C LEU A 291 -45.98 -37.22 -37.82
N GLY A 292 -45.00 -37.88 -38.45
CA GLY A 292 -45.18 -39.19 -39.07
C GLY A 292 -45.57 -40.27 -38.07
N PHE A 293 -44.89 -40.32 -36.92
CA PHE A 293 -45.22 -41.26 -35.84
C PHE A 293 -46.61 -40.99 -35.25
N LYS A 294 -46.93 -39.73 -34.94
CA LYS A 294 -48.23 -39.32 -34.40
C LYS A 294 -49.38 -39.71 -35.33
N SER A 295 -49.25 -39.50 -36.63
CA SER A 295 -50.26 -39.90 -37.60
C SER A 295 -50.50 -41.42 -37.58
N ARG A 296 -49.44 -42.23 -37.50
CA ARG A 296 -49.54 -43.70 -37.39
C ARG A 296 -50.21 -44.13 -36.08
N PHE A 297 -49.84 -43.49 -34.97
CA PHE A 297 -50.44 -43.77 -33.66
C PHE A 297 -51.95 -43.44 -33.65
N VAL A 298 -52.35 -42.28 -34.18
CA VAL A 298 -53.76 -41.89 -34.27
C VAL A 298 -54.54 -42.85 -35.17
N TYR A 299 -53.98 -43.21 -36.32
CA TYR A 299 -54.61 -44.18 -37.23
C TYR A 299 -54.82 -45.53 -36.54
N ALA A 300 -53.78 -46.10 -35.95
CA ALA A 300 -53.86 -47.39 -35.27
C ALA A 300 -54.79 -47.37 -34.05
N THR A 301 -54.85 -46.25 -33.31
CA THR A 301 -55.79 -46.09 -32.20
C THR A 301 -57.23 -46.08 -32.73
N GLN A 302 -57.49 -45.35 -33.82
CA GLN A 302 -58.83 -45.27 -34.42
C GLN A 302 -59.27 -46.63 -34.97
N THR A 303 -58.43 -47.29 -35.77
CA THR A 303 -58.79 -48.57 -36.40
C THR A 303 -58.80 -49.73 -35.41
N SER A 304 -57.74 -49.89 -34.62
CA SER A 304 -57.60 -51.07 -33.75
C SER A 304 -58.35 -50.94 -32.43
N CYS A 305 -58.37 -49.76 -31.82
CA CYS A 305 -59.00 -49.58 -30.52
C CYS A 305 -60.46 -49.15 -30.63
N VAL A 306 -60.79 -48.19 -31.49
CA VAL A 306 -62.16 -47.63 -31.56
C VAL A 306 -63.07 -48.46 -32.47
N GLU A 307 -62.64 -48.74 -33.69
CA GLU A 307 -63.48 -49.45 -34.68
C GLU A 307 -63.56 -50.95 -34.40
N LEU A 308 -62.45 -51.58 -33.99
CA LEU A 308 -62.37 -53.03 -33.74
C LEU A 308 -62.54 -53.43 -32.27
N GLY A 309 -62.42 -52.49 -31.31
CA GLY A 309 -62.52 -52.79 -29.87
C GLY A 309 -61.35 -53.64 -29.33
N SER A 310 -60.28 -53.81 -30.10
CA SER A 310 -59.19 -54.76 -29.78
C SER A 310 -58.23 -54.28 -28.68
N CYS A 311 -58.49 -53.12 -28.08
CA CYS A 311 -57.64 -52.51 -27.05
C CYS A 311 -58.24 -52.54 -25.63
N ASP A 312 -59.32 -53.31 -25.40
CA ASP A 312 -60.01 -53.36 -24.11
C ASP A 312 -59.24 -54.11 -23.02
N GLY A 313 -58.24 -54.90 -23.40
CA GLY A 313 -57.41 -55.64 -22.46
C GLY A 313 -56.41 -54.73 -21.69
N PRO A 314 -56.07 -55.08 -20.43
CA PRO A 314 -55.26 -54.22 -19.57
C PRO A 314 -53.83 -53.95 -20.09
N ALA A 315 -53.18 -54.91 -20.74
CA ALA A 315 -51.83 -54.75 -21.28
C ALA A 315 -51.83 -53.87 -22.54
N VAL A 316 -52.75 -54.11 -23.48
CA VAL A 316 -52.88 -53.30 -24.70
C VAL A 316 -53.31 -51.87 -24.37
N SER A 317 -54.33 -51.69 -23.51
CA SER A 317 -54.79 -50.38 -23.07
C SER A 317 -53.68 -49.56 -22.39
N SER A 318 -52.89 -50.21 -21.51
CA SER A 318 -51.76 -49.57 -20.85
C SER A 318 -50.69 -49.11 -21.85
N PHE A 319 -50.37 -49.94 -22.85
CA PHE A 319 -49.43 -49.58 -23.91
C PHE A 319 -49.89 -48.35 -24.69
N PHE A 320 -51.13 -48.35 -25.21
CA PHE A 320 -51.65 -47.21 -25.98
C PHE A 320 -51.73 -45.93 -25.14
N LYS A 321 -52.06 -46.05 -23.84
CA LYS A 321 -52.04 -44.90 -22.93
C LYS A 321 -50.63 -44.32 -22.78
N GLN A 322 -49.63 -45.17 -22.53
CA GLN A 322 -48.23 -44.72 -22.38
C GLN A 322 -47.70 -44.09 -23.68
N VAL A 323 -48.01 -44.67 -24.84
CA VAL A 323 -47.66 -44.09 -26.14
C VAL A 323 -48.38 -42.76 -26.36
N GLY A 324 -49.66 -42.66 -25.99
CA GLY A 324 -50.42 -41.41 -26.06
C GLY A 324 -49.82 -40.29 -25.20
N GLU A 325 -49.37 -40.62 -23.98
CA GLU A 325 -48.63 -39.69 -23.12
C GLU A 325 -47.31 -39.24 -23.76
N ILE A 326 -46.54 -40.16 -24.35
CA ILE A 326 -45.31 -39.82 -25.09
C ILE A 326 -45.64 -38.89 -26.27
N VAL A 327 -46.69 -39.17 -27.04
CA VAL A 327 -47.11 -38.33 -28.18
C VAL A 327 -47.49 -36.93 -27.72
N ASN A 328 -48.29 -36.81 -26.66
CA ASN A 328 -48.71 -35.53 -26.10
C ASN A 328 -47.53 -34.72 -25.57
N ASN A 329 -46.62 -35.36 -24.84
CA ASN A 329 -45.46 -34.67 -24.31
C ASN A 329 -44.49 -34.27 -25.43
N THR A 330 -44.23 -35.16 -26.40
CA THR A 330 -43.37 -34.87 -27.55
C THR A 330 -43.94 -33.74 -28.41
N GLN A 331 -45.27 -33.60 -28.50
CA GLN A 331 -45.92 -32.46 -29.17
C GLN A 331 -45.53 -31.12 -28.55
N LEU A 332 -45.37 -31.05 -27.23
CA LEU A 332 -44.92 -29.86 -26.51
C LEU A 332 -43.40 -29.67 -26.66
N ILE A 333 -42.64 -30.77 -26.58
CA ILE A 333 -41.16 -30.74 -26.72
C ILE A 333 -40.73 -30.29 -28.11
N TYR A 334 -41.42 -30.73 -29.16
CA TYR A 334 -41.13 -30.39 -30.55
C TYR A 334 -41.00 -28.87 -30.79
N TYR A 335 -41.77 -28.04 -30.07
CA TYR A 335 -41.71 -26.58 -30.18
C TYR A 335 -40.70 -25.91 -29.25
N MET A 336 -40.02 -26.68 -28.40
CA MET A 336 -39.03 -26.13 -27.47
C MET A 336 -37.80 -25.66 -28.22
N SER A 337 -37.34 -24.46 -27.90
CA SER A 337 -36.08 -23.95 -28.39
C SER A 337 -35.48 -22.99 -27.37
N VAL A 338 -34.16 -22.90 -27.39
CA VAL A 338 -33.46 -21.77 -26.80
C VAL A 338 -33.72 -20.55 -27.69
N PRO A 339 -34.26 -19.45 -27.14
CA PRO A 339 -34.59 -18.26 -27.90
C PRO A 339 -33.39 -17.70 -28.66
N GLU A 340 -33.63 -17.20 -29.88
CA GLU A 340 -32.58 -16.60 -30.70
C GLU A 340 -31.88 -15.43 -29.99
N THR A 341 -32.64 -14.65 -29.20
CA THR A 341 -32.09 -13.58 -28.36
C THR A 341 -31.00 -14.09 -27.43
N ALA A 342 -31.20 -15.22 -26.74
CA ALA A 342 -30.21 -15.78 -25.82
C ALA A 342 -28.93 -16.23 -26.57
N LYS A 343 -29.08 -16.86 -27.74
CA LYS A 343 -27.94 -17.27 -28.58
C LYS A 343 -27.17 -16.07 -29.15
N ASN A 344 -27.88 -15.03 -29.59
CA ASN A 344 -27.26 -13.79 -30.06
C ASN A 344 -26.47 -13.11 -28.94
N LEU A 345 -27.02 -13.07 -27.72
CA LEU A 345 -26.30 -12.53 -26.55
C LEU A 345 -25.02 -13.32 -26.26
N LEU A 346 -25.02 -14.65 -26.36
CA LEU A 346 -23.80 -15.45 -26.19
C LEU A 346 -22.72 -15.09 -27.23
N THR A 347 -23.10 -14.91 -28.49
CA THR A 347 -22.18 -14.47 -29.55
C THR A 347 -21.63 -13.07 -29.25
N THR A 348 -22.51 -12.12 -28.90
CA THR A 348 -22.13 -10.75 -28.55
C THR A 348 -21.19 -10.72 -27.36
N TYR A 349 -21.51 -11.39 -26.26
CA TYR A 349 -20.69 -11.38 -25.06
C TYR A 349 -19.37 -12.11 -25.27
N THR A 350 -19.32 -13.16 -26.09
CA THR A 350 -18.06 -13.80 -26.50
C THR A 350 -17.14 -12.78 -27.17
N LYS A 351 -17.67 -11.99 -28.11
CA LYS A 351 -16.91 -10.93 -28.78
C LYS A 351 -16.49 -9.83 -27.82
N GLU A 352 -17.38 -9.38 -26.93
CA GLU A 352 -17.03 -8.35 -25.94
C GLU A 352 -15.92 -8.81 -24.99
N VAL A 353 -15.90 -10.09 -24.58
CA VAL A 353 -14.80 -10.65 -23.78
C VAL A 353 -13.49 -10.69 -24.57
N GLN A 354 -13.54 -11.10 -25.84
CA GLN A 354 -12.36 -11.10 -26.71
C GLN A 354 -11.82 -9.69 -26.99
N ASP A 355 -12.71 -8.70 -27.10
CA ASP A 355 -12.30 -7.32 -27.27
C ASP A 355 -11.73 -6.76 -25.96
N ALA A 356 -12.29 -7.10 -24.79
CA ALA A 356 -11.70 -6.77 -23.50
C ALA A 356 -10.29 -7.38 -23.32
N ASP A 357 -10.06 -8.60 -23.82
CA ASP A 357 -8.75 -9.26 -23.81
C ASP A 357 -7.68 -8.50 -24.63
N LYS A 358 -8.06 -8.02 -25.83
CA LYS A 358 -7.17 -7.19 -26.69
C LYS A 358 -6.85 -5.85 -26.05
N LEU A 359 -7.87 -5.22 -25.45
CA LEU A 359 -7.78 -3.88 -24.89
C LEU A 359 -7.29 -3.88 -23.43
N ALA A 360 -6.88 -5.04 -22.89
CA ALA A 360 -6.57 -5.21 -21.48
C ALA A 360 -5.38 -4.36 -20.98
N GLU A 361 -4.48 -3.97 -21.89
CA GLU A 361 -3.29 -3.15 -21.62
C GLU A 361 -3.52 -1.65 -21.84
N GLU A 362 -4.71 -1.25 -22.29
CA GLU A 362 -5.00 0.17 -22.52
C GLU A 362 -5.10 0.94 -21.21
N LEU A 363 -4.53 2.14 -21.21
CA LEU A 363 -4.78 3.16 -20.18
C LEU A 363 -5.77 4.20 -20.75
N PRO A 364 -6.43 4.99 -19.89
CA PRO A 364 -7.26 6.10 -20.35
C PRO A 364 -6.42 7.08 -21.17
N ASP A 365 -7.06 7.67 -22.18
CA ASP A 365 -6.44 8.76 -22.92
C ASP A 365 -6.27 10.03 -22.06
N SER A 366 -5.74 11.08 -22.67
CA SER A 366 -5.50 12.37 -22.00
C SER A 366 -6.76 12.96 -21.35
N SER A 367 -7.91 12.88 -22.04
CA SER A 367 -9.19 13.35 -21.53
C SER A 367 -9.70 12.50 -20.38
N GLY A 368 -9.74 11.17 -20.55
CA GLY A 368 -10.22 10.25 -19.52
C GLY A 368 -9.37 10.31 -18.27
N SER A 369 -8.05 10.44 -18.41
CA SER A 369 -7.15 10.64 -17.28
C SER A 369 -7.44 11.94 -16.53
N ALA A 370 -7.65 13.04 -17.26
CA ALA A 370 -7.97 14.34 -16.66
C ALA A 370 -9.35 14.32 -15.97
N ASP A 371 -10.32 13.61 -16.52
CA ASP A 371 -11.67 13.52 -15.97
C ASP A 371 -11.71 12.76 -14.64
N LEU A 372 -10.90 11.71 -14.47
CA LEU A 372 -10.73 11.04 -13.18
C LEU A 372 -10.23 12.01 -12.09
N PHE A 373 -9.29 12.90 -12.42
CA PHE A 373 -8.83 13.92 -11.46
C PHE A 373 -9.86 15.02 -11.22
N ARG A 374 -10.51 15.55 -12.27
CA ARG A 374 -11.53 16.62 -12.16
C ARG A 374 -12.77 16.16 -11.39
N GLY A 375 -13.18 14.92 -11.60
CA GLY A 375 -14.30 14.28 -10.89
C GLY A 375 -13.99 13.99 -9.42
N GLY A 376 -12.75 14.15 -8.97
CA GLY A 376 -12.34 13.82 -7.61
C GLY A 376 -12.32 12.32 -7.34
N GLU A 377 -12.19 11.50 -8.39
CA GLU A 377 -12.18 10.04 -8.30
C GLU A 377 -10.86 9.49 -7.75
N ILE A 378 -9.78 10.28 -7.82
CA ILE A 378 -8.44 9.91 -7.32
C ILE A 378 -8.16 10.66 -6.02
N GLN A 379 -8.34 9.99 -4.88
CA GLN A 379 -8.13 10.57 -3.55
C GLN A 379 -7.09 9.81 -2.72
N THR A 380 -6.86 8.55 -3.06
CA THR A 380 -5.98 7.63 -2.37
C THR A 380 -5.19 6.79 -3.37
N VAL A 381 -4.08 6.20 -2.93
CA VAL A 381 -3.25 5.33 -3.78
C VAL A 381 -4.00 4.11 -4.32
N GLN A 382 -4.98 3.56 -3.59
CA GLN A 382 -5.84 2.48 -4.09
C GLN A 382 -6.68 2.89 -5.30
N ASP A 383 -7.05 4.18 -5.41
CA ASP A 383 -7.86 4.69 -6.52
C ASP A 383 -7.11 4.67 -7.86
N LEU A 384 -5.80 4.41 -7.85
CA LEU A 384 -5.03 4.29 -9.07
C LEU A 384 -5.53 3.16 -9.99
N PHE A 385 -6.19 2.13 -9.46
CA PHE A 385 -6.83 1.11 -10.31
C PHE A 385 -7.97 1.66 -11.19
N LYS A 386 -8.47 2.87 -10.93
CA LYS A 386 -9.40 3.56 -11.86
C LYS A 386 -8.74 3.96 -13.18
N PHE A 387 -7.41 4.01 -13.23
CA PHE A 387 -6.65 4.14 -14.49
C PHE A 387 -6.49 2.81 -15.23
N VAL A 388 -7.11 1.72 -14.78
CA VAL A 388 -7.11 0.42 -15.45
C VAL A 388 -8.53 0.14 -15.97
N PRO A 389 -8.90 0.59 -17.19
CA PRO A 389 -10.24 0.41 -17.76
C PRO A 389 -10.73 -1.05 -17.77
N THR A 390 -9.79 -1.99 -17.82
CA THR A 390 -10.07 -3.43 -17.73
C THR A 390 -10.85 -3.82 -16.47
N VAL A 391 -10.67 -3.10 -15.35
CA VAL A 391 -11.42 -3.32 -14.10
C VAL A 391 -12.92 -3.08 -14.31
N ASP A 392 -13.28 -1.94 -14.91
CA ASP A 392 -14.67 -1.57 -15.16
C ASP A 392 -15.30 -2.44 -16.27
N ARG A 393 -14.54 -2.70 -17.35
CA ARG A 393 -14.96 -3.61 -18.43
C ARG A 393 -15.27 -5.00 -17.89
N THR A 394 -14.43 -5.52 -16.99
CA THR A 394 -14.62 -6.81 -16.33
C THR A 394 -15.89 -6.81 -15.47
N SER A 395 -16.13 -5.76 -14.69
CA SER A 395 -17.32 -5.64 -13.85
C SER A 395 -18.61 -5.68 -14.68
N LEU A 396 -18.64 -4.97 -15.81
CA LEU A 396 -19.79 -4.96 -16.73
C LEU A 396 -19.99 -6.32 -17.41
N LEU A 397 -18.91 -6.91 -17.92
CA LEU A 397 -18.95 -8.23 -18.57
C LEU A 397 -19.45 -9.31 -17.60
N GLN A 398 -18.99 -9.30 -16.35
CA GLN A 398 -19.45 -10.21 -15.33
C GLN A 398 -20.98 -10.12 -15.12
N GLN A 399 -21.54 -8.92 -15.04
CA GLN A 399 -22.99 -8.77 -14.88
C GLN A 399 -23.74 -9.36 -16.09
N LYS A 400 -23.29 -9.04 -17.31
CA LYS A 400 -23.87 -9.57 -18.55
C LYS A 400 -23.79 -11.10 -18.63
N ILE A 401 -22.62 -11.68 -18.31
CA ILE A 401 -22.41 -13.13 -18.30
C ILE A 401 -23.27 -13.80 -17.21
N GLY A 402 -23.34 -13.21 -16.02
CA GLY A 402 -24.19 -13.70 -14.94
C GLY A 402 -25.67 -13.76 -15.33
N TRP A 403 -26.16 -12.76 -16.07
CA TRP A 403 -27.54 -12.74 -16.56
C TRP A 403 -27.83 -13.88 -17.54
N ILE A 404 -26.96 -14.09 -18.52
CA ILE A 404 -27.17 -15.18 -19.49
C ILE A 404 -27.02 -16.56 -18.83
N VAL A 405 -26.10 -16.71 -17.87
CA VAL A 405 -25.99 -17.94 -17.08
C VAL A 405 -27.26 -18.21 -16.28
N ASN A 406 -27.82 -17.20 -15.61
CA ASN A 406 -29.08 -17.33 -14.88
C ASN A 406 -30.24 -17.73 -15.79
N PHE A 407 -30.29 -17.21 -17.02
CA PHE A 407 -31.26 -17.68 -18.02
C PHE A 407 -31.15 -19.19 -18.25
N TYR A 408 -29.96 -19.74 -18.44
CA TYR A 408 -29.79 -21.19 -18.65
C TYR A 408 -30.09 -22.02 -17.40
N VAL A 409 -29.80 -21.50 -16.20
CA VAL A 409 -30.18 -22.14 -14.93
C VAL A 409 -31.70 -22.24 -14.84
N SER A 410 -32.42 -21.13 -15.04
CA SER A 410 -33.89 -21.11 -14.99
C SER A 410 -34.50 -21.98 -16.10
N TYR A 411 -34.00 -21.85 -17.33
CA TYR A 411 -34.48 -22.64 -18.46
C TYR A 411 -34.30 -24.15 -18.21
N SER A 412 -33.18 -24.55 -17.63
CA SER A 412 -32.94 -25.94 -17.25
C SER A 412 -33.87 -26.40 -16.14
N ALA A 413 -34.06 -25.59 -15.10
CA ALA A 413 -34.95 -25.92 -13.98
C ALA A 413 -36.42 -26.09 -14.41
N GLU A 414 -36.89 -25.27 -15.36
CA GLU A 414 -38.27 -25.32 -15.85
C GLU A 414 -38.54 -26.51 -16.77
N ASN A 415 -37.54 -26.94 -17.55
CA ASN A 415 -37.77 -27.81 -18.71
C ASN A 415 -37.10 -29.19 -18.64
N ARG A 416 -36.06 -29.36 -17.82
CA ARG A 416 -35.27 -30.61 -17.77
C ARG A 416 -36.12 -31.82 -17.45
N ASP A 417 -36.92 -31.74 -16.39
CA ASP A 417 -37.66 -32.90 -15.87
C ASP A 417 -38.72 -33.36 -16.86
N PHE A 418 -39.34 -32.41 -17.58
CA PHE A 418 -40.30 -32.71 -18.63
C PHE A 418 -39.67 -33.47 -19.81
N VAL A 419 -38.53 -33.01 -20.31
CA VAL A 419 -37.81 -33.69 -21.41
C VAL A 419 -37.25 -35.04 -20.93
N THR A 420 -36.70 -35.09 -19.72
CA THR A 420 -36.09 -36.29 -19.14
C THR A 420 -37.12 -37.39 -18.88
N SER A 421 -38.28 -37.04 -18.32
CA SER A 421 -39.37 -37.99 -18.09
C SER A 421 -39.94 -38.51 -19.40
N THR A 422 -40.13 -37.64 -20.40
CA THR A 422 -40.60 -38.06 -21.73
C THR A 422 -39.63 -39.02 -22.42
N PHE A 423 -38.33 -38.72 -22.38
CA PHE A 423 -37.30 -39.63 -22.87
C PHE A 423 -37.32 -40.97 -22.11
N THR A 424 -37.44 -40.95 -20.80
CA THR A 424 -37.49 -42.17 -19.97
C THR A 424 -38.72 -43.02 -20.29
N SER A 425 -39.90 -42.40 -20.44
CA SER A 425 -41.11 -43.10 -20.87
C SER A 425 -40.95 -43.71 -22.26
N LEU A 426 -40.33 -42.99 -23.20
CA LEU A 426 -40.02 -43.54 -24.52
C LEU A 426 -39.16 -44.80 -24.42
N VAL A 427 -38.05 -44.74 -23.66
CA VAL A 427 -37.14 -45.89 -23.50
C VAL A 427 -37.86 -47.07 -22.85
N ASN A 428 -38.64 -46.82 -21.79
CA ASN A 428 -39.40 -47.85 -21.11
C ASN A 428 -40.40 -48.54 -22.04
N VAL A 429 -41.11 -47.77 -22.88
CA VAL A 429 -42.07 -48.32 -23.84
C VAL A 429 -41.36 -49.07 -24.96
N SER A 430 -40.31 -48.51 -25.57
CA SER A 430 -39.60 -49.14 -26.67
C SER A 430 -38.93 -50.45 -26.27
N ASP A 431 -38.47 -50.54 -25.02
CA ASP A 431 -37.64 -51.64 -24.52
C ASP A 431 -38.46 -52.64 -23.68
N SER A 432 -39.74 -52.35 -23.45
CA SER A 432 -40.67 -53.26 -22.76
C SER A 432 -40.76 -54.63 -23.47
N SER A 433 -41.09 -55.69 -22.73
CA SER A 433 -41.50 -56.96 -23.36
C SER A 433 -42.92 -56.85 -23.94
N SER A 434 -43.21 -57.58 -25.01
CA SER A 434 -44.57 -57.72 -25.57
C SER A 434 -45.29 -58.98 -25.06
N ASP A 435 -44.68 -59.82 -24.21
CA ASP A 435 -45.23 -61.13 -23.80
C ASP A 435 -46.63 -61.01 -23.15
N ALA A 436 -46.84 -59.99 -22.31
CA ALA A 436 -48.13 -59.76 -21.66
C ALA A 436 -49.21 -59.37 -22.67
N ILE A 437 -48.84 -58.60 -23.70
CA ILE A 437 -49.71 -58.19 -24.80
C ILE A 437 -50.04 -59.40 -25.69
N GLU A 438 -49.04 -60.19 -26.07
CA GLU A 438 -49.22 -61.41 -26.86
C GLU A 438 -50.15 -62.41 -26.17
N LYS A 439 -49.95 -62.62 -24.87
CA LYS A 439 -50.81 -63.50 -24.05
C LYS A 439 -52.24 -62.99 -23.94
N GLU A 440 -52.43 -61.68 -23.80
CA GLU A 440 -53.76 -61.04 -23.74
C GLU A 440 -54.50 -61.12 -25.08
N LEU A 441 -53.78 -60.95 -26.19
CA LEU A 441 -54.32 -61.05 -27.55
C LEU A 441 -54.67 -62.49 -27.95
N ASN A 442 -54.12 -63.49 -27.24
CA ASN A 442 -54.42 -64.91 -27.42
C ASN A 442 -54.33 -65.37 -28.89
N ILE A 443 -53.23 -65.03 -29.56
CA ILE A 443 -53.06 -65.18 -31.02
C ILE A 443 -53.22 -66.65 -31.49
N GLN A 444 -52.91 -67.61 -30.62
CA GLN A 444 -53.10 -69.04 -30.92
C GLN A 444 -54.57 -69.39 -31.19
N GLU A 445 -55.51 -68.76 -30.47
CA GLU A 445 -56.94 -68.98 -30.64
C GLU A 445 -57.61 -67.88 -31.48
N ARG A 446 -56.95 -66.72 -31.65
CA ARG A 446 -57.41 -65.55 -32.41
C ARG A 446 -56.33 -65.02 -33.36
N PRO A 447 -56.03 -65.70 -34.48
CA PRO A 447 -54.97 -65.32 -35.40
C PRO A 447 -55.12 -63.90 -35.97
N GLU A 448 -56.35 -63.39 -36.06
CA GLU A 448 -56.67 -62.04 -36.50
C GLU A 448 -56.05 -60.94 -35.63
N ASN A 449 -55.71 -61.24 -34.37
CA ASN A 449 -55.07 -60.30 -33.45
C ASN A 449 -53.56 -60.15 -33.67
N ASP A 450 -52.94 -60.99 -34.51
CA ASP A 450 -51.52 -60.88 -34.83
C ASP A 450 -51.20 -59.53 -35.49
N ASP A 451 -52.10 -59.00 -36.33
CA ASP A 451 -51.88 -57.68 -36.96
C ASP A 451 -51.72 -56.56 -35.91
N LEU A 452 -52.52 -56.58 -34.85
CA LEU A 452 -52.39 -55.62 -33.74
C LEU A 452 -51.08 -55.82 -32.98
N LEU A 453 -50.66 -57.06 -32.72
CA LEU A 453 -49.36 -57.32 -32.09
C LEU A 453 -48.21 -56.78 -32.95
N GLN A 454 -48.23 -57.05 -34.26
CA GLN A 454 -47.21 -56.53 -35.18
C GLN A 454 -47.23 -55.01 -35.26
N GLN A 455 -48.39 -54.36 -35.22
CA GLN A 455 -48.50 -52.91 -35.15
C GLN A 455 -47.89 -52.34 -33.86
N ILE A 456 -48.12 -52.98 -32.71
CA ILE A 456 -47.53 -52.59 -31.41
C ILE A 456 -46.00 -52.73 -31.45
N ILE A 457 -45.48 -53.86 -31.95
CA ILE A 457 -44.04 -54.09 -32.12
C ILE A 457 -43.42 -53.05 -33.07
N MET A 458 -44.12 -52.75 -34.17
CA MET A 458 -43.70 -51.72 -35.12
C MET A 458 -43.69 -50.34 -34.47
N MET A 459 -44.69 -49.96 -33.69
CA MET A 459 -44.69 -48.68 -32.96
C MET A 459 -43.50 -48.55 -32.02
N LYS A 460 -43.17 -49.60 -31.27
CA LYS A 460 -41.99 -49.62 -30.39
C LYS A 460 -40.69 -49.40 -31.18
N THR A 461 -40.57 -50.05 -32.33
CA THR A 461 -39.43 -49.91 -33.24
C THR A 461 -39.34 -48.49 -33.81
N VAL A 462 -40.45 -47.94 -34.28
CA VAL A 462 -40.52 -46.60 -34.88
C VAL A 462 -40.28 -45.52 -33.83
N LEU A 463 -40.86 -45.63 -32.62
CA LEU A 463 -40.55 -44.73 -31.48
C LEU A 463 -39.05 -44.61 -31.25
N ARG A 464 -38.38 -45.76 -31.15
CA ARG A 464 -36.95 -45.83 -30.90
C ARG A 464 -36.14 -45.28 -32.08
N ARG A 465 -36.51 -45.62 -33.31
CA ARG A 465 -35.79 -45.17 -34.51
C ARG A 465 -35.93 -43.66 -34.73
N ASP A 466 -37.13 -43.13 -34.57
CA ASP A 466 -37.50 -41.80 -35.06
C ASP A 466 -37.39 -40.70 -34.01
N LEU A 467 -37.56 -41.02 -32.72
CA LEU A 467 -37.61 -40.00 -31.66
C LEU A 467 -36.44 -40.08 -30.65
N TYR A 468 -35.86 -41.27 -30.46
CA TYR A 468 -34.86 -41.52 -29.40
C TYR A 468 -33.70 -40.53 -29.44
N GLN A 469 -33.02 -40.39 -30.59
CA GLN A 469 -31.77 -39.62 -30.66
C GLN A 469 -32.00 -38.12 -30.45
N HIS A 470 -33.13 -37.58 -30.94
CA HIS A 470 -33.48 -36.18 -30.77
C HIS A 470 -33.80 -35.86 -29.31
N LEU A 471 -34.69 -36.64 -28.68
CA LEU A 471 -35.04 -36.47 -27.27
C LEU A 471 -33.84 -36.70 -26.34
N PHE A 472 -32.98 -37.67 -26.67
CA PHE A 472 -31.73 -37.89 -25.95
C PHE A 472 -30.78 -36.69 -26.04
N THR A 473 -30.63 -36.11 -27.23
CA THR A 473 -29.78 -34.92 -27.43
C THR A 473 -30.31 -33.72 -26.65
N MET A 474 -31.63 -33.52 -26.65
CA MET A 474 -32.27 -32.46 -25.86
C MET A 474 -32.09 -32.68 -24.36
N LYS A 475 -32.27 -33.92 -23.86
CA LYS A 475 -31.98 -34.28 -22.46
C LYS A 475 -30.52 -33.98 -22.09
N GLN A 476 -29.57 -34.44 -22.91
CA GLN A 476 -28.13 -34.24 -22.66
C GLN A 476 -27.73 -32.76 -22.67
N ALA A 477 -28.41 -31.92 -23.45
CA ALA A 477 -28.11 -30.49 -23.47
C ALA A 477 -28.26 -29.86 -22.08
N PHE A 478 -29.30 -30.22 -21.32
CA PHE A 478 -29.49 -29.71 -19.97
C PHE A 478 -28.35 -30.13 -19.03
N GLU A 479 -27.92 -31.39 -19.08
CA GLU A 479 -26.79 -31.89 -18.27
C GLU A 479 -25.50 -31.15 -18.63
N ARG A 480 -25.29 -30.89 -19.92
CA ARG A 480 -24.11 -30.17 -20.41
C ARG A 480 -24.13 -28.69 -20.04
N TRP A 481 -25.28 -28.00 -20.09
CA TRP A 481 -25.39 -26.62 -19.62
C TRP A 481 -25.02 -26.53 -18.14
N ASP A 482 -25.58 -27.39 -17.30
CA ASP A 482 -25.26 -27.41 -15.87
C ASP A 482 -23.78 -27.67 -15.60
N ASP A 483 -23.18 -28.64 -16.30
CA ASP A 483 -21.77 -28.94 -16.14
C ASP A 483 -20.87 -27.72 -16.45
N GLN A 484 -21.18 -26.99 -17.53
CA GLN A 484 -20.46 -25.75 -17.86
C GLN A 484 -20.64 -24.68 -16.78
N ILE A 485 -21.88 -24.49 -16.30
CA ILE A 485 -22.24 -23.46 -15.33
C ILE A 485 -21.61 -23.76 -13.95
N VAL A 486 -21.68 -25.00 -13.48
CA VAL A 486 -21.10 -25.42 -12.19
C VAL A 486 -19.58 -25.23 -12.16
N LYS A 487 -18.90 -25.49 -13.28
CA LYS A 487 -17.44 -25.29 -13.41
C LYS A 487 -17.04 -23.82 -13.50
N SER A 488 -17.94 -22.93 -13.91
CA SER A 488 -17.68 -21.49 -14.05
C SER A 488 -17.67 -20.71 -12.72
N SER A 489 -17.21 -19.46 -12.73
CA SER A 489 -17.36 -18.51 -11.60
C SER A 489 -18.81 -18.05 -11.36
N PHE A 490 -19.75 -18.43 -12.23
CA PHE A 490 -21.14 -17.94 -12.25
C PHE A 490 -22.19 -18.97 -11.81
N GLY A 491 -21.75 -20.15 -11.36
CA GLY A 491 -22.67 -21.20 -10.93
C GLY A 491 -23.56 -20.82 -9.72
N PRO A 492 -24.62 -21.59 -9.45
CA PRO A 492 -25.51 -21.36 -8.31
C PRO A 492 -24.74 -21.19 -6.99
N GLY A 493 -25.10 -20.15 -6.22
CA GLY A 493 -24.45 -19.82 -4.95
C GLY A 493 -23.07 -19.15 -5.06
N LYS A 494 -22.59 -18.84 -6.28
CA LYS A 494 -21.36 -18.06 -6.50
C LYS A 494 -21.67 -16.59 -6.73
N SER A 495 -20.80 -15.72 -6.23
CA SER A 495 -20.95 -14.26 -6.35
C SER A 495 -20.40 -13.69 -7.67
N GLY A 496 -20.00 -14.55 -8.61
CA GLY A 496 -19.15 -14.13 -9.72
C GLY A 496 -17.74 -13.80 -9.22
N VAL A 497 -17.08 -12.87 -9.92
CA VAL A 497 -15.75 -12.40 -9.55
C VAL A 497 -15.87 -11.18 -8.66
N VAL A 498 -15.07 -11.13 -7.58
CA VAL A 498 -15.04 -9.99 -6.66
C VAL A 498 -13.70 -9.30 -6.79
N MET A 499 -13.72 -8.01 -7.14
CA MET A 499 -12.57 -7.14 -7.32
C MET A 499 -12.48 -6.15 -6.14
N GLU A 500 -11.49 -6.32 -5.28
CA GLU A 500 -11.28 -5.48 -4.09
C GLU A 500 -9.95 -4.72 -4.20
N PRO A 501 -9.95 -3.44 -4.61
CA PRO A 501 -8.74 -2.63 -4.58
C PRO A 501 -8.33 -2.38 -3.12
N SER A 502 -7.03 -2.45 -2.85
CA SER A 502 -6.47 -2.25 -1.52
C SER A 502 -5.01 -1.83 -1.59
N VAL A 503 -4.38 -1.61 -0.44
CA VAL A 503 -2.97 -1.20 -0.33
C VAL A 503 -2.25 -2.03 0.73
N MET A 504 -0.97 -2.30 0.49
CA MET A 504 -0.04 -2.71 1.54
C MET A 504 1.01 -1.62 1.75
N SER A 505 1.26 -1.28 3.01
CA SER A 505 2.24 -0.26 3.35
C SER A 505 3.59 -0.89 3.68
N TYR A 506 4.67 -0.30 3.18
CA TYR A 506 6.05 -0.66 3.53
C TYR A 506 6.73 0.49 4.29
N GLN A 507 7.48 0.12 5.31
CA GLN A 507 8.20 1.03 6.18
C GLN A 507 9.56 1.36 5.59
N ARG A 508 9.97 2.60 5.79
CA ARG A 508 11.29 3.10 5.40
C ARG A 508 11.94 3.80 6.57
N TRP A 509 13.26 3.69 6.65
CA TRP A 509 14.00 4.25 7.77
C TRP A 509 15.43 4.59 7.37
N THR A 510 16.01 5.55 8.10
CA THR A 510 17.46 5.77 8.10
C THR A 510 17.99 5.47 9.49
N LYS A 511 19.13 4.77 9.54
CA LYS A 511 19.81 4.44 10.79
C LYS A 511 21.11 5.24 10.91
N ILE A 512 21.23 5.98 12.01
CA ILE A 512 22.53 6.47 12.49
C ILE A 512 23.11 5.37 13.38
N PRO A 513 24.24 4.75 13.01
CA PRO A 513 24.85 3.72 13.84
C PRO A 513 25.39 4.33 15.13
N LYS A 514 25.65 3.48 16.12
CA LYS A 514 26.43 3.88 17.29
C LYS A 514 27.79 4.40 16.82
N MET A 515 28.13 5.63 17.18
CA MET A 515 29.35 6.28 16.71
C MET A 515 29.94 7.22 17.75
N ALA A 516 31.23 7.50 17.62
CA ALA A 516 31.88 8.50 18.44
C ALA A 516 31.51 9.90 17.94
N MET A 517 31.10 10.78 18.86
CA MET A 517 30.74 12.16 18.57
C MET A 517 31.44 13.11 19.55
N PRO A 518 31.60 14.40 19.19
CA PRO A 518 32.12 15.40 20.11
C PRO A 518 31.00 15.88 21.03
N CYS A 519 31.07 15.51 22.31
CA CYS A 519 30.15 16.01 23.34
C CYS A 519 30.69 17.30 23.95
N SER A 520 29.80 18.28 24.13
CA SER A 520 30.12 19.55 24.78
C SER A 520 29.68 19.55 26.24
N THR A 521 30.51 20.09 27.13
CA THR A 521 30.15 20.39 28.52
C THR A 521 30.58 21.82 28.87
N GLU A 522 29.71 22.55 29.54
CA GLU A 522 30.06 23.88 30.05
C GLU A 522 30.87 23.73 31.34
N VAL A 523 32.08 24.29 31.35
CA VAL A 523 33.02 24.21 32.47
C VAL A 523 33.33 25.63 32.95
N THR A 524 33.23 25.85 34.26
CA THR A 524 33.64 27.11 34.89
C THR A 524 34.97 26.89 35.61
N LYS A 525 36.02 27.62 35.22
CA LYS A 525 37.32 27.57 35.90
C LYS A 525 37.54 28.86 36.68
N THR A 526 37.99 28.72 37.93
CA THR A 526 38.42 29.85 38.77
C THR A 526 39.92 30.02 38.64
N PHE A 527 40.35 31.21 38.23
CA PHE A 527 41.74 31.57 38.13
C PHE A 527 42.14 32.47 39.29
N ASN A 528 43.19 32.06 40.01
CA ASN A 528 43.71 32.77 41.17
C ASN A 528 45.13 33.27 40.88
N LYS A 529 45.40 34.55 41.14
CA LYS A 529 46.77 35.09 41.10
C LYS A 529 46.88 36.31 42.01
N SER A 530 47.94 36.33 42.81
CA SER A 530 48.28 37.45 43.70
C SER A 530 47.12 37.92 44.61
N GLY A 531 46.34 36.97 45.14
CA GLY A 531 45.21 37.25 46.05
C GLY A 531 43.88 37.61 45.37
N PHE A 532 43.83 37.71 44.03
CA PHE A 532 42.61 37.95 43.26
C PHE A 532 42.11 36.66 42.62
N ALA A 533 40.79 36.51 42.53
CA ALA A 533 40.10 35.38 41.90
C ALA A 533 39.17 35.89 40.79
N LYS A 534 39.15 35.22 39.64
CA LYS A 534 38.18 35.46 38.57
C LYS A 534 37.72 34.15 37.95
N THR A 535 36.43 33.98 37.76
CA THR A 535 35.84 32.82 37.10
C THR A 535 35.68 33.08 35.61
N PHE A 536 35.83 32.04 34.80
CA PHE A 536 35.53 32.06 33.37
C PHE A 536 34.86 30.75 32.96
N SER A 537 33.70 30.86 32.34
CA SER A 537 32.91 29.73 31.83
C SER A 537 33.17 29.56 30.34
N PHE A 538 33.43 28.33 29.90
CA PHE A 538 33.68 28.01 28.50
C PHE A 538 33.27 26.56 28.21
N THR A 539 33.09 26.25 26.92
CA THR A 539 32.75 24.90 26.48
C THR A 539 33.99 24.05 26.31
N GLU A 540 34.06 22.93 27.02
CA GLU A 540 35.01 21.85 26.74
C GLU A 540 34.32 20.79 25.87
N TYR A 541 35.06 20.25 24.91
CA TYR A 541 34.60 19.17 24.06
C TYR A 541 35.38 17.89 24.38
N SER A 542 34.69 16.76 24.41
CA SER A 542 35.28 15.44 24.66
C SER A 542 34.69 14.39 23.72
N LYS A 543 35.42 13.27 23.54
CA LYS A 543 34.94 12.15 22.74
C LYS A 543 33.95 11.35 23.57
N CYS A 544 32.73 11.23 23.10
CA CYS A 544 31.69 10.40 23.72
C CYS A 544 31.16 9.40 22.71
N MET A 545 30.68 8.25 23.19
CA MET A 545 29.92 7.32 22.37
C MET A 545 28.45 7.69 22.45
N VAL A 546 27.84 7.97 21.29
CA VAL A 546 26.41 8.23 21.17
C VAL A 546 25.74 6.97 20.64
N GLU A 547 24.69 6.54 21.32
CA GLU A 547 23.91 5.37 20.89
C GLU A 547 23.27 5.63 19.52
N GLY A 548 23.22 4.57 18.71
CA GLY A 548 22.60 4.67 17.38
C GLY A 548 21.11 4.95 17.49
N ALA A 549 20.55 5.60 16.48
CA ALA A 549 19.13 5.93 16.41
C ALA A 549 18.57 5.60 15.04
N THR A 550 17.28 5.23 15.00
CA THR A 550 16.54 4.99 13.78
C THR A 550 15.45 6.04 13.65
N ALA A 551 15.37 6.68 12.49
CA ALA A 551 14.26 7.57 12.14
C ALA A 551 13.43 6.93 11.04
N TYR A 552 12.11 6.94 11.23
CA TYR A 552 11.14 6.35 10.32
C TYR A 552 10.52 7.45 9.43
N TYR A 553 10.57 7.24 8.12
CA TYR A 553 9.87 8.06 7.14
C TYR A 553 8.37 7.65 7.08
N PRO A 554 7.51 8.44 6.43
CA PRO A 554 6.15 8.00 6.13
C PRO A 554 6.21 6.69 5.34
N LYS A 555 5.36 5.74 5.72
CA LYS A 555 5.18 4.51 4.95
C LYS A 555 4.73 4.86 3.55
N LEU A 556 5.23 4.07 2.61
CA LEU A 556 4.80 4.11 1.22
C LEU A 556 3.93 2.90 0.92
N GLN A 557 3.28 2.92 -0.24
CA GLN A 557 2.18 2.01 -0.52
C GLN A 557 2.38 1.25 -1.83
N ILE A 558 2.02 -0.02 -1.79
CA ILE A 558 1.87 -0.93 -2.92
C ILE A 558 0.37 -1.13 -3.10
N PRO A 559 -0.28 -0.43 -4.05
CA PRO A 559 -1.66 -0.73 -4.40
C PRO A 559 -1.73 -2.14 -4.99
N TYR A 560 -2.79 -2.87 -4.69
CA TYR A 560 -3.08 -4.15 -5.32
C TYR A 560 -4.58 -4.35 -5.50
N LEU A 561 -4.96 -5.14 -6.49
CA LEU A 561 -6.32 -5.61 -6.69
C LEU A 561 -6.39 -7.07 -6.26
N ARG A 562 -7.27 -7.37 -5.30
CA ARG A 562 -7.59 -8.75 -4.94
C ARG A 562 -8.77 -9.21 -5.79
N LEU A 563 -8.55 -10.28 -6.54
CA LEU A 563 -9.54 -10.90 -7.40
C LEU A 563 -9.95 -12.25 -6.81
N SER A 564 -11.21 -12.40 -6.40
CA SER A 564 -11.76 -13.68 -5.92
C SER A 564 -12.64 -14.31 -7.01
N LEU A 565 -12.37 -15.56 -7.41
CA LEU A 565 -12.93 -16.27 -8.57
C LEU A 565 -14.01 -17.31 -8.25
#